data_AF-A0A346BUS4-F1
#
_entry.id   AF-A0A346BUS4-F1
#
_cell.length_a   1.000
_cell.length_b   1.000
_cell.length_c   1.000
_cell.angle_alpha   90.00
_cell.angle_beta   90.00
_cell.angle_gamma   90.00
#
_symmetry.space_group_name_H-M   'P 1'
#
loop_
_entity.id
_entity.type
_entity.pdbx_description
1 polymer ?
#
loop_
_entity_poly.entity_id
_entity_poly.type
_entity_poly.pdbx_seq_one_letter_code
_entity_poly.pdbx_strand_id
1 'polypeptide(L)'
;DAKQFVEDVRQALYASKIVAYAQGFNQIAAGSAEYGWNVNPGDLATIWRGGCIIRAQFLNRVKDAFADEPDLATLIAAPYFRAAVENGIDSWRRVVVAATQLGIPVPGFASSLSYY
;
A
#
# COMPACT_ATOMS: atom_id res chain seq x y z
N ASP A 1 10.04 24.57 -2.40
CA ASP A 1 8.80 25.14 -1.84
C ASP A 1 8.31 24.23 -0.71
N ALA A 2 7.95 24.78 0.46
CA ALA A 2 7.59 23.96 1.63
C ALA A 2 6.23 23.26 1.47
N LYS A 3 5.25 23.89 0.81
CA LYS A 3 3.93 23.30 0.58
C LYS A 3 4.02 22.13 -0.39
N GLN A 4 4.80 22.28 -1.46
CA GLN A 4 5.07 21.20 -2.40
C GLN A 4 5.73 20.01 -1.72
N PHE A 5 6.71 20.24 -0.83
CA PHE A 5 7.38 19.14 -0.16
C PHE A 5 6.46 18.40 0.82
N VAL A 6 5.56 19.12 1.51
CA VAL A 6 4.53 18.49 2.35
C VAL A 6 3.61 17.58 1.51
N GLU A 7 3.19 18.04 0.33
CA GLU A 7 2.41 17.22 -0.60
C GLU A 7 3.21 16.01 -1.10
N ASP A 8 4.50 16.18 -1.38
CA ASP A 8 5.36 15.08 -1.79
C ASP A 8 5.46 14.00 -0.70
N VAL A 9 5.61 14.40 0.56
CA VAL A 9 5.60 13.48 1.71
C VAL A 9 4.25 12.79 1.86
N ARG A 10 3.13 13.51 1.67
CA ARG A 10 1.78 12.92 1.75
C ARG A 10 1.58 11.83 0.69
N GLN A 11 2.01 12.09 -0.55
CA GLN A 11 1.93 11.13 -1.64
C GLN A 11 2.87 9.93 -1.41
N ALA A 12 4.11 10.18 -0.98
CA ALA A 12 5.07 9.14 -0.64
C ALA A 12 4.55 8.20 0.46
N LEU A 13 3.93 8.76 1.51
CA LEU A 13 3.31 8.00 2.59
C LEU A 13 2.17 7.12 2.08
N TYR A 14 1.31 7.67 1.22
CA TYR A 14 0.18 6.94 0.69
C TYR A 14 0.61 5.79 -0.24
N ALA A 15 1.53 6.05 -1.17
CA ALA A 15 2.11 5.02 -2.04
C ALA A 15 2.82 3.92 -1.23
N SER A 16 3.64 4.31 -0.23
CA SER A 16 4.33 3.36 0.65
C SER A 16 3.36 2.49 1.44
N LYS A 17 2.23 3.07 1.89
CA LYS A 17 1.16 2.32 2.56
C LYS A 17 0.54 1.30 1.62
N ILE A 18 0.26 1.66 0.36
CA ILE A 18 -0.30 0.71 -0.63
C ILE A 18 0.64 -0.48 -0.79
N VAL A 19 1.94 -0.23 -0.96
CA VAL A 19 2.94 -1.30 -1.09
C VAL A 19 2.98 -2.20 0.14
N ALA A 20 2.99 -1.63 1.35
CA ALA A 20 3.00 -2.42 2.58
C ALA A 20 1.76 -3.33 2.71
N TYR A 21 0.57 -2.84 2.33
CA TYR A 21 -0.64 -3.66 2.31
C TYR A 21 -0.59 -4.72 1.21
N ALA A 22 -0.10 -4.38 0.01
CA ALA A 22 0.06 -5.35 -1.08
C ALA A 22 0.93 -6.54 -0.65
N GLN A 23 2.09 -6.25 -0.05
CA GLN A 23 2.98 -7.27 0.51
C GLN A 23 2.28 -8.13 1.57
N GLY A 24 1.57 -7.50 2.51
CA GLY A 24 0.83 -8.22 3.56
C GLY A 24 -0.26 -9.14 3.02
N PHE A 25 -1.04 -8.68 2.04
CA PHE A 25 -2.06 -9.50 1.38
C PHE A 25 -1.44 -10.64 0.56
N ASN A 26 -0.32 -10.40 -0.13
CA ASN A 26 0.41 -11.45 -0.84
C ASN A 26 0.96 -12.51 0.13
N GLN A 27 1.48 -12.11 1.29
CA GLN A 27 1.95 -13.03 2.32
C GLN A 27 0.81 -13.90 2.87
N ILE A 28 -0.37 -13.30 3.10
CA ILE A 28 -1.54 -14.03 3.59
C ILE A 28 -2.07 -14.99 2.53
N ALA A 29 -2.10 -14.58 1.26
CA ALA A 29 -2.50 -15.44 0.16
C ALA A 29 -1.56 -16.65 0.02
N ALA A 30 -0.24 -16.42 0.08
CA ALA A 30 0.76 -17.49 0.06
C ALA A 30 0.57 -18.47 1.24
N GLY A 31 0.37 -17.96 2.46
CA GLY A 31 0.09 -18.81 3.62
C GLY A 31 -1.23 -19.57 3.49
N SER A 32 -2.28 -18.93 2.96
CA SER A 32 -3.56 -19.59 2.73
C SER A 32 -3.45 -20.76 1.73
N ALA A 33 -2.62 -20.60 0.69
CA ALA A 33 -2.35 -21.66 -0.28
C ALA A 33 -1.54 -22.81 0.33
N GLU A 34 -0.47 -22.49 1.07
CA GLU A 34 0.39 -23.48 1.73
C GLU A 34 -0.38 -24.34 2.74
N TYR A 35 -1.25 -23.71 3.53
CA TYR A 35 -1.93 -24.36 4.65
C TYR A 35 -3.40 -24.75 4.37
N GLY A 36 -3.90 -24.53 3.16
CA GLY A 36 -5.26 -24.89 2.76
C GLY A 36 -6.37 -24.16 3.53
N TRP A 37 -6.11 -22.94 3.99
CA TRP A 37 -7.05 -22.19 4.86
C TRP A 37 -8.21 -21.53 4.10
N ASN A 38 -8.11 -21.40 2.77
CA ASN A 38 -9.13 -20.74 1.93
C ASN A 38 -9.52 -19.34 2.45
N VAL A 39 -8.53 -18.54 2.86
CA VAL A 39 -8.73 -17.18 3.37
C VAL A 39 -9.27 -16.29 2.25
N ASN A 40 -10.46 -15.72 2.46
CA ASN A 40 -11.02 -14.73 1.56
C ASN A 40 -10.44 -13.33 1.85
N PRO A 41 -9.75 -12.68 0.89
CA PRO A 41 -9.12 -11.38 1.12
C PRO A 41 -10.12 -10.23 1.30
N GLY A 42 -11.30 -10.30 0.69
CA GLY A 42 -12.37 -9.32 0.86
C GLY A 42 -12.99 -9.36 2.27
N ASP A 43 -13.20 -10.56 2.82
CA ASP A 43 -13.68 -10.74 4.19
C ASP A 43 -12.65 -10.29 5.22
N LEU A 44 -11.37 -10.62 4.99
CA LEU A 44 -10.25 -10.14 5.80
C LEU A 44 -10.20 -8.61 5.82
N ALA A 45 -10.27 -7.97 4.65
CA ALA A 45 -10.30 -6.52 4.55
C ALA A 45 -11.51 -5.94 5.30
N THR A 46 -12.66 -6.61 5.24
CA THR A 46 -13.92 -6.18 5.87
C THR A 46 -13.81 -6.09 7.39
N ILE A 47 -13.22 -7.10 8.05
CA ILE A 47 -13.09 -7.11 9.52
C ILE A 47 -12.05 -6.09 10.02
N TRP A 48 -11.09 -5.69 9.19
CA TRP A 48 -10.12 -4.66 9.55
C TRP A 48 -10.65 -3.23 9.43
N ARG A 49 -11.84 -3.01 8.85
CA ARG A 49 -12.39 -1.66 8.66
C ARG A 49 -12.78 -0.95 9.95
N GLY A 50 -12.98 -1.69 11.05
CA GLY A 50 -13.39 -1.16 12.34
C GLY A 50 -12.76 -1.93 13.51
N GLY A 51 -12.79 -1.34 14.70
CA GLY A 51 -12.25 -1.94 15.93
C GLY A 51 -10.72 -1.98 16.01
N CYS A 52 -10.04 -2.55 15.01
CA CYS A 52 -8.59 -2.72 15.03
C CYS A 52 -7.79 -1.40 14.91
N ILE A 53 -6.49 -1.47 15.19
CA ILE A 53 -5.58 -0.30 15.16
C ILE A 53 -5.42 0.25 13.74
N ILE A 54 -5.37 -0.61 12.73
CA ILE A 54 -5.11 -0.23 11.33
C ILE A 54 -6.37 0.25 10.57
N ARG A 55 -7.51 0.39 11.28
CA ARG A 55 -8.79 0.79 10.70
C ARG A 55 -8.66 2.12 9.92
N ALA A 56 -9.17 2.14 8.69
CA ALA A 56 -9.13 3.33 7.84
C ALA A 56 -10.14 3.21 6.69
N GLN A 57 -10.57 4.35 6.13
CA GLN A 57 -11.35 4.39 4.89
C GLN A 57 -10.63 3.69 3.72
N PHE A 58 -9.28 3.62 3.77
CA PHE A 58 -8.44 2.84 2.88
C PHE A 58 -8.91 1.38 2.74
N LEU A 59 -9.34 0.74 3.82
CA LEU A 59 -9.77 -0.66 3.80
C LEU A 59 -11.12 -0.89 3.12
N ASN A 60 -11.95 0.16 2.96
CA ASN A 60 -13.10 0.07 2.05
C ASN A 60 -12.60 -0.16 0.61
N ARG A 61 -11.58 0.58 0.16
CA ARG A 61 -11.02 0.43 -1.18
C ARG A 61 -10.39 -0.93 -1.41
N VAL A 62 -9.76 -1.50 -0.38
CA VAL A 62 -9.18 -2.86 -0.43
C VAL A 62 -10.30 -3.89 -0.59
N LYS A 63 -11.38 -3.77 0.19
CA LYS A 63 -12.55 -4.64 0.07
C LYS A 63 -13.16 -4.54 -1.33
N ASP A 64 -13.37 -3.32 -1.83
CA ASP A 64 -13.96 -3.09 -3.15
C ASP A 64 -13.09 -3.71 -4.25
N ALA A 65 -11.77 -3.58 -4.18
CA ALA A 65 -10.85 -4.19 -5.16
C ALA A 65 -10.97 -5.72 -5.23
N PHE A 66 -11.07 -6.42 -4.09
CA PHE A 66 -11.27 -7.87 -4.07
C PHE A 66 -12.71 -8.30 -4.37
N ALA A 67 -13.69 -7.40 -4.24
CA ALA A 67 -15.05 -7.67 -4.68
C ALA A 67 -15.16 -7.58 -6.22
N ASP A 68 -14.45 -6.64 -6.83
CA ASP A 68 -14.42 -6.45 -8.28
C ASP A 68 -13.57 -7.54 -8.98
N GLU A 69 -12.43 -7.91 -8.40
CA GLU A 69 -11.52 -8.93 -8.93
C GLU A 69 -11.07 -9.89 -7.80
N PRO A 70 -11.81 -10.99 -7.54
CA PRO A 70 -11.51 -11.91 -6.44
C PRO A 70 -10.13 -12.59 -6.54
N ASP A 71 -9.66 -12.82 -7.77
CA ASP A 71 -8.38 -13.49 -8.07
C ASP A 71 -7.22 -12.50 -8.29
N LEU A 72 -7.37 -11.26 -7.78
CA LEU A 72 -6.37 -10.20 -7.95
C LEU A 72 -5.00 -10.63 -7.40
N ALA A 73 -4.01 -10.70 -8.30
CA ALA A 73 -2.66 -11.16 -7.96
C ALA A 73 -1.94 -10.25 -6.94
N THR A 74 -2.16 -8.93 -7.01
CA THR A 74 -1.61 -7.97 -6.05
C THR A 74 -2.49 -6.72 -5.97
N LEU A 75 -2.61 -6.14 -4.78
CA LEU A 75 -3.37 -4.92 -4.57
C LEU A 75 -2.89 -3.75 -5.44
N ILE A 76 -1.60 -3.70 -5.79
CA ILE A 76 -1.04 -2.64 -6.64
C ILE A 76 -1.68 -2.65 -8.04
N ALA A 77 -2.09 -3.82 -8.54
CA ALA A 77 -2.62 -3.96 -9.89
C ALA A 77 -4.07 -3.43 -10.03
N ALA A 78 -4.83 -3.37 -8.93
CA ALA A 78 -6.21 -2.90 -8.96
C ALA A 78 -6.29 -1.40 -9.35
N PRO A 79 -7.28 -1.00 -10.18
CA PRO A 79 -7.27 0.32 -10.84
C PRO A 79 -7.09 1.52 -9.91
N TYR A 80 -7.76 1.53 -8.76
CA TYR A 80 -7.66 2.61 -7.78
C TYR A 80 -6.24 2.74 -7.20
N PHE A 81 -5.64 1.61 -6.81
CA PHE A 81 -4.32 1.59 -6.17
C PHE A 81 -3.21 1.84 -7.19
N ARG A 82 -3.34 1.29 -8.41
CA ARG A 82 -2.45 1.60 -9.53
C ARG A 82 -2.38 3.09 -9.78
N ALA A 83 -3.53 3.73 -9.97
CA ALA A 83 -3.59 5.18 -10.21
C ALA A 83 -3.02 5.98 -9.03
N ALA A 84 -3.26 5.56 -7.80
CA ALA A 84 -2.69 6.22 -6.62
C ALA A 84 -1.15 6.13 -6.56
N VAL A 85 -0.58 4.98 -6.91
CA VAL A 85 0.88 4.80 -6.95
C VAL A 85 1.49 5.56 -8.13
N GLU A 86 0.89 5.49 -9.32
CA GLU A 86 1.34 6.22 -10.52
C GLU A 86 1.35 7.73 -10.28
N ASN A 87 0.30 8.29 -9.66
CA ASN A 87 0.26 9.71 -9.32
C ASN A 87 1.24 10.10 -8.20
N GLY A 88 1.64 9.15 -7.35
CA GLY A 88 2.52 9.39 -6.21
C GLY A 88 4.00 9.12 -6.46
N ILE A 89 4.36 8.42 -7.54
CA ILE A 89 5.71 7.86 -7.73
C ILE A 89 6.81 8.92 -7.78
N ASP A 90 6.56 10.04 -8.45
CA ASP A 90 7.56 11.09 -8.58
C ASP A 90 7.75 11.86 -7.26
N SER A 91 6.65 12.14 -6.55
CA SER A 91 6.70 12.68 -5.19
C SER A 91 7.47 11.77 -4.25
N TRP A 92 7.23 10.47 -4.35
CA TRP A 92 7.90 9.47 -3.54
C TRP A 92 9.40 9.40 -3.81
N ARG A 93 9.81 9.40 -5.08
CA ARG A 93 11.23 9.47 -5.48
C ARG A 93 11.89 10.74 -4.94
N ARG A 94 11.23 11.90 -5.06
CA ARG A 94 11.75 13.18 -4.52
C ARG A 94 11.98 13.10 -3.01
N VAL A 95 11.06 12.51 -2.26
CA VAL A 95 11.21 12.32 -0.80
C VAL A 95 12.38 11.41 -0.46
N VAL A 96 12.54 10.28 -1.14
CA VAL A 96 13.64 9.34 -0.89
C VAL A 96 14.99 9.97 -1.24
N VAL A 97 15.09 10.69 -2.39
CA VAL A 97 16.31 11.41 -2.78
C VAL A 97 16.66 12.49 -1.75
N ALA A 98 15.71 13.33 -1.38
CA ALA A 98 15.93 14.41 -0.42
C ALA A 98 16.36 13.87 0.95
N ALA A 99 15.68 12.83 1.46
CA ALA A 99 16.04 12.20 2.72
C ALA A 99 17.46 11.59 2.67
N THR A 100 17.82 10.95 1.55
CA THR A 100 19.16 10.37 1.35
C THR A 100 20.24 11.44 1.35
N GLN A 101 20.03 12.54 0.61
CA GLN A 101 20.97 13.67 0.54
C GLN A 101 21.15 14.36 1.89
N LEU A 102 20.09 14.42 2.70
CA LEU A 102 20.09 15.05 4.02
C LEU A 102 20.51 14.10 5.16
N GLY A 103 20.75 12.82 4.88
CA GLY A 103 21.10 11.83 5.91
C GLY A 103 19.94 11.47 6.85
N ILE A 104 18.68 11.61 6.40
CA ILE A 104 17.49 11.28 7.19
C ILE A 104 17.06 9.84 6.88
N PRO A 105 16.96 8.95 7.89
CA PRO A 105 16.59 7.56 7.67
C PRO A 105 15.10 7.45 7.31
N VAL A 106 14.82 6.90 6.12
CA VAL A 106 13.45 6.65 5.63
C VAL A 106 13.26 5.19 5.19
N PRO A 107 13.59 4.19 6.03
CA PRO A 107 13.61 2.78 5.61
C PRO A 107 12.27 2.31 5.07
N GLY A 108 11.14 2.76 5.64
CA GLY A 108 9.81 2.42 5.13
C GLY A 108 9.52 2.97 3.73
N PHE A 109 9.90 4.22 3.45
CA PHE A 109 9.72 4.79 2.11
C PHE A 109 10.68 4.19 1.10
N ALA A 110 11.96 4.01 1.46
CA ALA A 110 12.98 3.50 0.55
C ALA A 110 12.75 2.02 0.20
N SER A 111 12.40 1.19 1.18
CA SER A 111 12.14 -0.24 0.94
C SER A 111 10.86 -0.44 0.13
N SER A 112 9.78 0.26 0.46
CA SER A 112 8.55 0.18 -0.33
C SER A 112 8.81 0.67 -1.77
N LEU A 113 9.66 1.69 -1.99
CA LEU A 113 9.99 2.17 -3.34
C LEU A 113 10.84 1.17 -4.12
N SER A 114 11.70 0.42 -3.41
CA SER A 114 12.54 -0.61 -4.03
C SER A 114 11.75 -1.87 -4.38
N TYR A 115 10.62 -2.11 -3.70
CA TYR A 115 9.71 -3.21 -3.99
C TYR A 115 8.83 -2.93 -5.22
N TYR A 116 8.36 -1.68 -5.36
CA TYR A 116 7.53 -1.24 -6.49
C TYR A 116 8.32 -1.20 -7.80
#